data_AF-A0A6A5TYP8-F1
#
_entry.id   AF-A0A6A5TYP8-F1
#
_cell.length_a   1.000
_cell.length_b   1.000
_cell.length_c   1.000
_cell.angle_alpha   90.00
_cell.angle_beta   90.00
_cell.angle_gamma   90.00
#
_symmetry.space_group_name_H-M   'P 1'
#
loop_
_entity.id
_entity.type
_entity.pdbx_description
1 polymer ?
#
loop_
_entity_poly.entity_id
_entity_poly.type
_entity_poly.pdbx_seq_one_letter_code
_entity_poly.pdbx_strand_id
1 'polypeptide(L)'
;MDADRRLAKALEAANDALQHLSMSPDFGCLDCTHIDRLLARVVDLPTEGNQRNSRRNLLVIRQWMVTEGPGVVLLEVLGQLYWRLGELNAKQFEKFKTTLQTQQSYLSLIQNQGAVTLVIQRIRHIQRSKADACQDFLCELSDITGLKVESPVSEMDALRAGSSSPFTPATSVHSFDSSTSQETGYVSLIKYVPNSNLFVGDMEQLLLDFYVNGICPGRTVATQSNSYLSLLQIADACESTRYALLSLSASYIREYLPSQKESFHQAELYYSTQALQSLVQQINNGENYDAALATAMLLMHHAAVNKPEEYSLCWSCHANIFDTIPIEFLNMNSEPAQFMRTQLVLARTAQTSFTLQNTQLHSLETKNWFESIATSDASRVCSITGISPQLLFIISSINSLAMENSLNKLMYAQLQENQLQSLRQWSSEHPGDSQDIILATSEAFRLATIIYLRCRLYGLTRFNPAIMELSETLTAVLLSLPVKGDLYTAIYPVWPLFVACVTANSDKRECLFQRVVPIREGDKNTLPSVLERISGMRIWLANQDATQLRRDGWWDEMLQPSSSTTELPMNRLLCLG
;
A
#
# COMPACT_ATOMS: atom_id res chain seq x y z
N MET A 1 -43.46 9.83 30.37
CA MET A 1 -42.84 11.01 29.72
C MET A 1 -41.60 10.66 28.91
N ASP A 2 -40.64 9.89 29.43
CA ASP A 2 -39.39 9.61 28.69
C ASP A 2 -39.55 8.63 27.51
N ALA A 3 -40.54 7.74 27.57
CA ALA A 3 -40.82 6.74 26.54
C ALA A 3 -41.33 7.35 25.20
N ASP A 4 -42.24 8.32 25.25
CA ASP A 4 -42.77 8.98 24.04
C ASP A 4 -41.73 9.88 23.38
N ARG A 5 -40.80 10.45 24.18
CA ARG A 5 -39.70 11.27 23.69
C ARG A 5 -38.72 10.48 22.83
N ARG A 6 -38.42 9.22 23.18
CA ARG A 6 -37.53 8.34 22.40
C ARG A 6 -38.13 7.98 21.05
N LEU A 7 -39.42 7.66 21.03
CA LEU A 7 -40.16 7.39 19.78
C LEU A 7 -40.19 8.63 18.88
N ALA A 8 -40.46 9.81 19.45
CA ALA A 8 -40.47 11.07 18.69
C ALA A 8 -39.11 11.36 18.03
N LYS A 9 -38.01 11.20 18.76
CA LYS A 9 -36.65 11.39 18.22
C LYS A 9 -36.28 10.40 17.12
N ALA A 10 -36.73 9.15 17.23
CA ALA A 10 -36.51 8.16 16.19
C ALA A 10 -37.29 8.52 14.91
N LEU A 11 -38.55 8.96 15.05
CA LEU A 11 -39.38 9.40 13.93
C LEU A 11 -38.83 10.65 13.26
N GLU A 12 -38.35 11.63 14.03
CA GLU A 12 -37.72 12.85 13.51
C GLU A 12 -36.51 12.52 12.64
N ALA A 13 -35.57 11.72 13.15
CA ALA A 13 -34.39 11.30 12.40
C ALA A 13 -34.73 10.47 11.14
N ALA A 14 -35.77 9.63 11.21
CA ALA A 14 -36.23 8.87 10.05
C ALA A 14 -36.88 9.77 8.98
N ASN A 15 -37.60 10.82 9.40
CA ASN A 15 -38.20 11.79 8.49
C ASN A 15 -37.13 12.63 7.77
N ASP A 16 -36.09 13.06 8.49
CA ASP A 16 -34.97 13.79 7.90
C ASP A 16 -34.26 12.95 6.82
N ALA A 17 -34.02 11.67 7.13
CA ALA A 17 -33.45 10.72 6.17
C ALA A 17 -34.36 10.50 4.95
N LEU A 18 -35.67 10.35 5.15
CA LEU A 18 -36.64 10.21 4.06
C LEU A 18 -36.71 11.47 3.18
N GLN A 19 -36.63 12.65 3.79
CA GLN A 19 -36.58 13.91 3.06
C GLN A 19 -35.31 13.99 2.21
N HIS A 20 -34.15 13.63 2.77
CA HIS A 20 -32.89 13.58 2.03
C HIS A 20 -32.97 12.63 0.82
N LEU A 21 -33.53 11.42 1.02
CA LEU A 21 -33.71 10.43 -0.05
C LEU A 21 -34.70 10.88 -1.13
N SER A 22 -35.71 11.68 -0.76
CA SER A 22 -36.65 12.23 -1.74
C SER A 22 -36.06 13.31 -2.65
N MET A 23 -35.00 14.01 -2.18
CA MET A 23 -34.32 15.07 -2.93
C MET A 23 -33.22 14.54 -3.85
N SER A 24 -32.74 13.30 -3.63
CA SER A 24 -31.69 12.67 -4.41
C SER A 24 -32.08 11.23 -4.79
N PRO A 25 -32.76 11.02 -5.93
CA PRO A 25 -33.20 9.69 -6.35
C PRO A 25 -32.06 8.78 -6.83
N ASP A 26 -30.87 9.33 -7.07
CA ASP A 26 -29.67 8.57 -7.42
C ASP A 26 -28.86 8.22 -6.16
N PHE A 27 -28.75 6.92 -5.89
CA PHE A 27 -28.03 6.37 -4.75
C PHE A 27 -26.51 6.32 -4.96
N GLY A 28 -26.00 6.69 -6.14
CA GLY A 28 -24.57 6.68 -6.48
C GLY A 28 -23.70 7.66 -5.67
N CYS A 29 -24.31 8.65 -5.01
CA CYS A 29 -23.62 9.61 -4.14
C CYS A 29 -23.49 9.16 -2.68
N LEU A 30 -24.09 8.02 -2.30
CA LEU A 30 -24.04 7.52 -0.93
C LEU A 30 -22.68 6.86 -0.64
N ASP A 31 -22.09 7.24 0.50
CA ASP A 31 -20.87 6.61 0.99
C ASP A 31 -21.12 5.13 1.34
N CYS A 32 -20.67 4.26 0.45
CA CYS A 32 -20.83 2.82 0.58
C CYS A 32 -20.04 2.24 1.75
N THR A 33 -19.01 2.92 2.27
CA THR A 33 -18.19 2.40 3.38
C THR A 33 -19.00 2.28 4.67
N HIS A 34 -19.88 3.25 4.95
CA HIS A 34 -20.78 3.23 6.10
C HIS A 34 -21.86 2.16 5.95
N ILE A 35 -22.41 2.02 4.74
CA ILE A 35 -23.37 0.97 4.38
C ILE A 35 -22.73 -0.41 4.62
N ASP A 36 -21.50 -0.62 4.16
CA ASP A 36 -20.81 -1.90 4.30
C ASP A 36 -20.49 -2.28 5.73
N ARG A 37 -19.97 -1.34 6.53
CA ARG A 37 -19.65 -1.56 7.94
C ARG A 37 -20.90 -1.98 8.73
N LEU A 38 -22.02 -1.32 8.47
CA LEU A 38 -23.30 -1.67 9.11
C LEU A 38 -23.79 -3.04 8.63
N LEU A 39 -23.86 -3.26 7.31
CA LEU A 39 -24.32 -4.53 6.74
C LEU A 39 -23.45 -5.70 7.18
N ALA A 40 -22.13 -5.53 7.29
CA ALA A 40 -21.22 -6.57 7.75
C ALA A 40 -21.55 -7.05 9.16
N ARG A 41 -22.02 -6.15 10.04
CA ARG A 41 -22.45 -6.44 11.42
C ARG A 41 -23.90 -6.93 11.51
N VAL A 42 -24.76 -6.56 10.56
CA VAL A 42 -26.15 -7.03 10.48
C VAL A 42 -26.22 -8.46 9.93
N VAL A 43 -25.38 -8.77 8.93
CA VAL A 43 -25.22 -10.11 8.36
C VAL A 43 -24.58 -11.03 9.40
N ASP A 44 -23.44 -10.62 9.97
CA ASP A 44 -22.74 -11.37 11.02
C ASP A 44 -22.84 -10.66 12.36
N LEU A 45 -23.86 -11.06 13.12
CA LEU A 45 -24.13 -10.49 14.44
C LEU A 45 -22.99 -10.82 15.42
N PRO A 46 -22.51 -9.85 16.22
CA PRO A 46 -21.44 -10.09 17.17
C PRO A 46 -21.83 -11.16 18.20
N THR A 47 -20.91 -12.09 18.45
CA THR A 47 -21.10 -13.27 19.32
C THR A 47 -20.57 -13.07 20.73
N GLU A 48 -19.70 -12.08 20.96
CA GLU A 48 -19.09 -11.79 22.27
C GLU A 48 -20.06 -11.17 23.29
N GLY A 49 -19.94 -11.60 24.56
CA GLY A 49 -20.81 -11.18 25.66
C GLY A 49 -20.78 -9.67 25.97
N ASN A 50 -19.66 -8.99 25.71
CA ASN A 50 -19.47 -7.57 25.98
C ASN A 50 -20.21 -6.66 24.98
N GLN A 51 -20.73 -7.21 23.88
CA GLN A 51 -21.45 -6.47 22.85
C GLN A 51 -22.97 -6.72 22.88
N ARG A 52 -23.53 -7.16 24.03
CA ARG A 52 -24.94 -7.56 24.16
C ARG A 52 -25.94 -6.48 23.70
N ASN A 53 -25.69 -5.22 24.02
CA ASN A 53 -26.55 -4.10 23.61
C ASN A 53 -26.44 -3.85 22.09
N SER A 54 -25.23 -3.91 21.54
CA SER A 54 -25.00 -3.79 20.10
C SER A 54 -25.69 -4.91 19.31
N ARG A 55 -25.62 -6.16 19.79
CA ARG A 55 -26.30 -7.30 19.16
C ARG A 55 -27.82 -7.12 19.14
N ARG A 56 -28.41 -6.64 20.23
CA ARG A 56 -29.85 -6.35 20.30
C ARG A 56 -30.26 -5.31 19.26
N ASN A 57 -29.49 -4.22 19.11
CA ASN A 57 -29.81 -3.16 18.16
C ASN A 57 -29.70 -3.66 16.70
N LEU A 58 -28.65 -4.41 16.39
CA LEU A 58 -28.48 -5.03 15.07
C LEU A 58 -29.59 -6.02 14.73
N LEU A 59 -30.11 -6.75 15.72
CA LEU A 59 -31.26 -7.64 15.53
C LEU A 59 -32.53 -6.88 15.16
N VAL A 60 -32.76 -5.71 15.75
CA VAL A 60 -33.91 -4.85 15.40
C VAL A 60 -33.81 -4.40 13.95
N ILE A 61 -32.64 -3.95 13.50
CA ILE A 61 -32.40 -3.56 12.11
C ILE A 61 -32.55 -4.75 11.17
N ARG A 62 -31.96 -5.90 11.51
CA ARG A 62 -32.08 -7.14 10.71
C ARG A 62 -33.53 -7.56 10.55
N GLN A 63 -34.30 -7.53 11.63
CA GLN A 63 -35.72 -7.86 11.60
C GLN A 63 -36.48 -6.87 10.73
N TRP A 64 -36.17 -5.57 10.81
CA TRP A 64 -36.77 -4.55 9.97
C TRP A 64 -36.54 -4.82 8.47
N MET A 65 -35.30 -5.16 8.09
CA MET A 65 -34.95 -5.51 6.72
C MET A 65 -35.72 -6.74 6.21
N VAL A 66 -35.92 -7.73 7.07
CA VAL A 66 -36.66 -8.95 6.71
C VAL A 66 -38.14 -8.66 6.53
N THR A 67 -38.73 -7.82 7.39
CA THR A 67 -40.17 -7.55 7.34
C THR A 67 -40.58 -6.51 6.29
N GLU A 68 -39.76 -5.49 6.06
CA GLU A 68 -40.11 -4.34 5.21
C GLU A 68 -39.23 -4.22 3.95
N GLY A 69 -38.17 -5.02 3.85
CA GLY A 69 -37.23 -5.02 2.72
C GLY A 69 -35.87 -4.37 3.04
N PRO A 70 -34.82 -4.70 2.27
CA PRO A 70 -33.45 -4.32 2.60
C PRO A 70 -33.16 -2.81 2.47
N GLY A 71 -33.97 -2.07 1.70
CA GLY A 71 -33.80 -0.63 1.48
C GLY A 71 -33.93 0.22 2.75
N VAL A 72 -34.58 -0.29 3.81
CA VAL A 72 -34.73 0.42 5.09
C VAL A 72 -33.38 0.74 5.76
N VAL A 73 -32.31 0.02 5.41
CA VAL A 73 -30.95 0.29 5.91
C VAL A 73 -30.46 1.68 5.52
N LEU A 74 -30.94 2.25 4.42
CA LEU A 74 -30.56 3.60 4.02
C LEU A 74 -31.06 4.66 5.02
N LEU A 75 -32.17 4.39 5.73
CA LEU A 75 -32.65 5.25 6.82
C LEU A 75 -31.76 5.18 8.03
N GLU A 76 -31.14 4.02 8.30
CA GLU A 76 -30.14 3.90 9.34
C GLU A 76 -28.91 4.75 9.00
N VAL A 77 -28.38 4.60 7.79
CA VAL A 77 -27.12 5.24 7.40
C VAL A 77 -27.26 6.76 7.35
N LEU A 78 -28.40 7.27 6.87
CA LEU A 78 -28.65 8.72 6.78
C LEU A 78 -29.21 9.31 8.08
N GLY A 79 -30.03 8.57 8.82
CA GLY A 79 -30.69 9.04 10.05
C GLY A 79 -29.96 8.68 11.35
N GLN A 80 -28.88 7.89 11.27
CA GLN A 80 -28.15 7.34 12.43
C GLN A 80 -29.11 6.69 13.45
N LEU A 81 -30.01 5.85 12.95
CA LEU A 81 -31.10 5.27 13.74
C LEU A 81 -30.64 4.16 14.72
N TYR A 82 -29.37 3.74 14.69
CA TYR A 82 -28.91 2.47 15.26
C TYR A 82 -29.06 2.45 16.78
N TRP A 83 -28.63 3.54 17.41
CA TRP A 83 -28.76 3.73 18.84
C TRP A 83 -30.22 4.04 19.21
N ARG A 84 -30.91 4.83 18.39
CA ARG A 84 -32.28 5.28 18.64
C ARG A 84 -33.29 4.13 18.62
N LEU A 85 -33.18 3.22 17.66
CA LEU A 85 -34.03 2.03 17.55
C LEU A 85 -33.74 1.02 18.66
N GLY A 86 -32.49 0.94 19.11
CA GLY A 86 -32.08 0.11 20.24
C GLY A 86 -32.74 0.46 21.57
N GLU A 87 -33.08 1.74 21.76
CA GLU A 87 -33.74 2.26 22.95
C GLU A 87 -35.26 2.02 22.97
N LEU A 88 -35.85 1.61 21.85
CA LEU A 88 -37.27 1.32 21.74
C LEU A 88 -37.59 -0.08 22.28
N ASN A 89 -38.72 -0.20 22.96
CA ASN A 89 -39.32 -1.50 23.24
C ASN A 89 -40.14 -2.00 22.02
N ALA A 90 -40.54 -3.28 22.02
CA ALA A 90 -41.25 -3.89 20.89
C ALA A 90 -42.52 -3.13 20.49
N LYS A 91 -43.33 -2.65 21.46
CA LYS A 91 -44.55 -1.88 21.16
C LYS A 91 -44.24 -0.54 20.51
N GLN A 92 -43.16 0.12 20.94
CA GLN A 92 -42.71 1.39 20.36
C GLN A 92 -42.12 1.20 18.97
N PHE A 93 -41.38 0.12 18.73
CA PHE A 93 -40.84 -0.20 17.42
C PHE A 93 -41.96 -0.52 16.41
N GLU A 94 -43.01 -1.25 16.83
CA GLU A 94 -44.19 -1.44 15.99
C GLU A 94 -44.94 -0.13 15.72
N LYS A 95 -45.08 0.73 16.73
CA LYS A 95 -45.66 2.07 16.55
C LYS A 95 -44.81 2.94 15.60
N PHE A 96 -43.48 2.84 15.67
CA PHE A 96 -42.55 3.50 14.75
C PHE A 96 -42.77 3.05 13.31
N LYS A 97 -42.78 1.73 13.05
CA LYS A 97 -43.02 1.17 11.71
C LYS A 97 -44.39 1.55 11.15
N THR A 98 -45.46 1.36 11.93
CA THR A 98 -46.82 1.72 11.50
C THR A 98 -46.95 3.21 11.20
N THR A 99 -46.24 4.08 11.92
CA THR A 99 -46.20 5.51 11.61
C THR A 99 -45.50 5.78 10.28
N LEU A 100 -44.34 5.17 10.03
CA LEU A 100 -43.63 5.32 8.74
C LEU A 100 -44.45 4.77 7.56
N GLN A 101 -45.18 3.67 7.75
CA GLN A 101 -46.06 3.09 6.71
C GLN A 101 -47.20 4.03 6.28
N THR A 102 -47.54 5.05 7.07
CA THR A 102 -48.50 6.08 6.64
C THR A 102 -47.90 7.11 5.68
N GLN A 103 -46.57 7.11 5.51
CA GLN A 103 -45.85 8.10 4.70
C GLN A 103 -45.55 7.55 3.30
N GLN A 104 -45.93 8.32 2.28
CA GLN A 104 -45.70 7.93 0.88
C GLN A 104 -44.21 7.81 0.53
N SER A 105 -43.35 8.67 1.09
CA SER A 105 -41.89 8.63 0.89
C SER A 105 -41.27 7.32 1.39
N TYR A 106 -41.74 6.81 2.52
CA TYR A 106 -41.31 5.52 3.06
C TYR A 106 -41.75 4.36 2.18
N LEU A 107 -43.01 4.36 1.72
CA LEU A 107 -43.53 3.35 0.79
C LEU A 107 -42.75 3.34 -0.53
N SER A 108 -42.41 4.52 -1.05
CA SER A 108 -41.57 4.66 -2.24
C SER A 108 -40.16 4.11 -2.04
N LEU A 109 -39.55 4.29 -0.86
CA LEU A 109 -38.22 3.75 -0.55
C LEU A 109 -38.20 2.23 -0.51
N ILE A 110 -39.14 1.60 0.21
CA ILE A 110 -39.17 0.13 0.36
C ILE A 110 -39.50 -0.58 -0.96
N GLN A 111 -40.21 0.10 -1.87
CA GLN A 111 -40.52 -0.40 -3.21
C GLN A 111 -39.47 0.01 -4.26
N ASN A 112 -38.47 0.83 -3.91
CA ASN A 112 -37.46 1.31 -4.85
C ASN A 112 -36.48 0.19 -5.22
N GLN A 113 -36.56 -0.27 -6.46
CA GLN A 113 -35.72 -1.35 -6.98
C GLN A 113 -34.22 -1.00 -7.00
N GLY A 114 -33.85 0.28 -7.16
CA GLY A 114 -32.48 0.76 -7.07
C GLY A 114 -31.89 0.64 -5.66
N ALA A 115 -32.65 1.06 -4.65
CA ALA A 115 -32.24 0.94 -3.23
C ALA A 115 -32.04 -0.53 -2.84
N VAL A 116 -32.99 -1.39 -3.22
CA VAL A 116 -32.91 -2.83 -2.98
C VAL A 116 -31.70 -3.45 -3.70
N THR A 117 -31.47 -3.07 -4.96
CA THR A 117 -30.35 -3.59 -5.75
C THR A 117 -29.01 -3.17 -5.16
N LEU A 118 -28.85 -1.91 -4.74
CA LEU A 118 -27.65 -1.42 -4.06
C LEU A 118 -27.35 -2.23 -2.80
N VAL A 119 -28.33 -2.38 -1.91
CA VAL A 119 -28.12 -3.10 -0.63
C VAL A 119 -27.81 -4.58 -0.88
N ILE A 120 -28.48 -5.24 -1.83
CA ILE A 120 -28.18 -6.64 -2.19
C ILE A 120 -26.78 -6.76 -2.80
N GLN A 121 -26.37 -5.83 -3.67
CA GLN A 121 -25.02 -5.80 -4.24
C GLN A 121 -23.96 -5.64 -3.13
N ARG A 122 -24.19 -4.75 -2.16
CA ARG A 122 -23.28 -4.58 -1.02
C ARG A 122 -23.25 -5.83 -0.12
N ILE A 123 -24.39 -6.46 0.18
CA ILE A 123 -24.42 -7.74 0.92
C ILE A 123 -23.60 -8.81 0.20
N ARG A 124 -23.77 -8.95 -1.12
CA ARG A 124 -23.00 -9.91 -1.93
C ARG A 124 -21.52 -9.58 -1.94
N HIS A 125 -21.16 -8.29 -2.01
CA HIS A 125 -19.77 -7.84 -1.93
C HIS A 125 -19.14 -8.22 -0.58
N ILE A 126 -19.85 -8.00 0.53
CA ILE A 126 -19.40 -8.40 1.88
C ILE A 126 -19.28 -9.92 2.00
N GLN A 127 -20.29 -10.66 1.53
CA GLN A 127 -20.26 -12.12 1.56
C GLN A 127 -19.11 -12.69 0.73
N ARG A 128 -18.85 -12.11 -0.46
CA ARG A 128 -17.71 -12.50 -1.29
C ARG A 128 -16.39 -12.15 -0.60
N SER A 129 -16.22 -10.93 -0.10
CA SER A 129 -15.03 -10.52 0.65
C SER A 129 -14.77 -11.42 1.87
N LYS A 130 -15.82 -11.86 2.57
CA LYS A 130 -15.71 -12.81 3.69
C LYS A 130 -15.45 -14.24 3.24
N ALA A 131 -16.07 -14.68 2.15
CA ALA A 131 -15.83 -16.00 1.58
C ALA A 131 -14.40 -16.11 1.04
N ASP A 132 -13.90 -15.06 0.38
CA ASP A 132 -12.51 -14.93 -0.06
C ASP A 132 -11.59 -14.99 1.16
N ALA A 133 -11.83 -14.16 2.20
CA ALA A 133 -11.04 -14.20 3.44
C ALA A 133 -11.12 -15.55 4.18
N CYS A 134 -12.27 -16.23 4.14
CA CYS A 134 -12.45 -17.55 4.75
C CYS A 134 -11.81 -18.65 3.91
N GLN A 135 -11.81 -18.52 2.59
CA GLN A 135 -11.13 -19.42 1.68
C GLN A 135 -9.61 -19.26 1.83
N ASP A 136 -9.14 -18.02 1.95
CA ASP A 136 -7.77 -17.70 2.30
C ASP A 136 -7.40 -18.38 3.63
N PHE A 137 -8.25 -18.24 4.65
CA PHE A 137 -8.08 -18.90 5.95
C PHE A 137 -8.19 -20.44 5.90
N LEU A 138 -9.06 -21.00 5.06
CA LEU A 138 -9.21 -22.46 4.90
C LEU A 138 -8.06 -23.06 4.10
N CYS A 139 -7.51 -22.33 3.13
CA CYS A 139 -6.24 -22.66 2.50
C CYS A 139 -5.13 -22.66 3.57
N GLU A 140 -5.06 -21.60 4.39
CA GLU A 140 -4.14 -21.54 5.55
C GLU A 140 -4.30 -22.74 6.50
N LEU A 141 -5.53 -23.23 6.75
CA LEU A 141 -5.80 -24.39 7.63
C LEU A 141 -5.56 -25.76 6.97
N SER A 142 -5.86 -25.91 5.68
CA SER A 142 -5.62 -27.16 4.93
C SER A 142 -4.13 -27.45 4.83
N ASP A 143 -3.33 -26.40 4.74
CA ASP A 143 -1.87 -26.46 4.75
C ASP A 143 -1.30 -26.85 6.14
N ILE A 144 -2.07 -26.66 7.23
CA ILE A 144 -1.68 -27.05 8.59
C ILE A 144 -1.95 -28.54 8.88
N THR A 145 -2.94 -29.16 8.24
CA THR A 145 -3.39 -30.53 8.57
C THR A 145 -3.05 -31.60 7.52
N GLY A 146 -2.56 -31.21 6.34
CA GLY A 146 -2.15 -32.14 5.28
C GLY A 146 -3.31 -32.96 4.67
N LEU A 147 -4.55 -32.64 5.02
CA LEU A 147 -5.75 -33.24 4.44
C LEU A 147 -6.39 -32.22 3.50
N LYS A 148 -6.49 -32.59 2.22
CA LYS A 148 -7.31 -31.85 1.24
C LYS A 148 -8.75 -31.82 1.75
N VAL A 149 -9.23 -30.64 2.13
CA VAL A 149 -10.65 -30.42 2.36
C VAL A 149 -11.31 -30.25 1.00
N GLU A 150 -12.08 -31.26 0.56
CA GLU A 150 -13.04 -31.05 -0.51
C GLU A 150 -14.12 -30.07 -0.03
N SER A 151 -14.47 -29.13 -0.90
CA SER A 151 -15.45 -28.07 -0.66
C SER A 151 -16.80 -28.62 -0.16
N PRO A 152 -17.29 -28.22 1.02
CA PRO A 152 -18.65 -28.51 1.43
C PRO A 152 -19.54 -27.31 1.12
N VAL A 153 -20.02 -27.22 -0.12
CA VAL A 153 -21.33 -26.61 -0.38
C VAL A 153 -22.38 -27.72 -0.27
N SER A 154 -22.53 -28.29 0.91
CA SER A 154 -23.67 -29.12 1.38
C SER A 154 -23.39 -29.52 2.83
N GLU A 155 -24.40 -29.44 3.69
CA GLU A 155 -24.41 -29.83 5.12
C GLU A 155 -23.99 -28.75 6.15
N MET A 156 -24.72 -27.62 6.17
CA MET A 156 -25.00 -26.92 7.43
C MET A 156 -26.17 -27.62 8.12
N ASP A 157 -25.89 -28.49 9.09
CA ASP A 157 -26.69 -28.67 10.31
C ASP A 157 -26.12 -29.80 11.16
N ALA A 158 -25.11 -29.51 11.99
CA ALA A 158 -24.83 -30.31 13.19
C ALA A 158 -23.76 -29.66 14.08
N LEU A 159 -24.14 -29.49 15.35
CA LEU A 159 -23.30 -29.45 16.55
C LEU A 159 -22.68 -28.10 16.97
N ARG A 160 -23.42 -27.49 17.91
CA ARG A 160 -22.93 -26.58 18.96
C ARG A 160 -22.00 -27.30 19.94
N ALA A 161 -21.07 -26.51 20.52
CA ALA A 161 -20.81 -26.34 21.97
C ALA A 161 -19.33 -26.48 22.45
N GLY A 162 -18.88 -25.48 23.23
CA GLY A 162 -17.75 -25.52 24.19
C GLY A 162 -16.44 -24.89 23.66
N SER A 163 -15.68 -24.04 24.35
CA SER A 163 -15.54 -23.81 25.80
C SER A 163 -14.74 -22.50 26.08
N SER A 164 -15.05 -21.89 27.23
CA SER A 164 -14.38 -20.87 28.09
C SER A 164 -12.82 -20.81 28.08
N SER A 165 -12.15 -19.65 27.97
CA SER A 165 -11.79 -18.63 29.01
C SER A 165 -10.26 -18.69 29.34
N PRO A 166 -9.66 -17.83 30.19
CA PRO A 166 -9.44 -16.37 30.18
C PRO A 166 -7.92 -16.02 30.13
N PHE A 167 -7.52 -14.73 30.05
CA PHE A 167 -6.41 -14.08 30.79
C PHE A 167 -5.91 -12.82 30.05
N THR A 168 -6.36 -11.66 30.54
CA THR A 168 -5.67 -10.37 30.45
C THR A 168 -4.78 -10.18 31.68
N PRO A 169 -3.69 -9.41 31.58
CA PRO A 169 -3.63 -8.24 32.46
C PRO A 169 -3.19 -6.96 31.74
N ALA A 170 -3.71 -5.87 32.30
CA ALA A 170 -3.51 -4.48 31.91
C ALA A 170 -2.12 -3.96 32.30
N THR A 171 -1.58 -3.03 31.51
CA THR A 171 -0.78 -1.91 32.00
C THR A 171 -0.84 -0.78 30.97
N SER A 172 -1.51 0.30 31.38
CA SER A 172 -1.72 1.52 30.62
C SER A 172 -0.46 2.38 30.61
N VAL A 173 -0.06 2.88 29.43
CA VAL A 173 0.82 4.05 29.32
C VAL A 173 0.08 5.09 28.49
N HIS A 174 -0.09 6.27 29.09
CA HIS A 174 -0.83 7.41 28.60
C HIS A 174 -0.25 7.94 27.27
N SER A 175 -1.08 7.98 26.22
CA SER A 175 -0.85 8.80 25.03
C SER A 175 -1.64 10.11 25.18
N PHE A 176 -0.96 11.22 24.95
CA PHE A 176 -1.52 12.57 24.94
C PHE A 176 -2.46 12.74 23.75
N ASP A 177 -3.76 12.57 23.97
CA ASP A 177 -4.80 13.09 23.09
C ASP A 177 -5.34 14.38 23.69
N SER A 178 -5.09 15.51 23.04
CA SER A 178 -5.93 16.71 23.09
C SER A 178 -5.49 17.73 22.03
N SER A 179 -6.18 17.76 20.88
CA SER A 179 -7.11 18.85 20.59
C SER A 179 -7.78 18.65 19.23
N THR A 180 -9.08 18.83 19.26
CA THR A 180 -10.04 18.80 18.17
C THR A 180 -9.85 19.98 17.21
N SER A 181 -9.53 19.69 15.96
CA SER A 181 -9.87 20.53 14.80
C SER A 181 -10.03 19.63 13.58
N GLN A 182 -11.20 19.73 12.93
CA GLN A 182 -11.56 19.20 11.61
C GLN A 182 -10.41 18.62 10.76
N GLU A 183 -10.09 17.33 10.93
CA GLU A 183 -9.27 16.60 9.93
C GLU A 183 -10.19 16.12 8.79
N THR A 184 -10.38 16.95 7.76
CA THR A 184 -10.66 16.45 6.41
C THR A 184 -9.38 15.89 5.78
N GLY A 185 -8.59 15.16 6.56
CA GLY A 185 -7.17 14.92 6.33
C GLY A 185 -6.92 13.97 5.17
N TYR A 186 -6.23 14.46 4.15
CA TYR A 186 -5.71 13.71 3.01
C TYR A 186 -5.02 12.40 3.44
N VAL A 187 -5.68 11.26 3.21
CA VAL A 187 -5.13 9.91 3.50
C VAL A 187 -4.26 9.40 2.34
N SER A 188 -4.21 10.12 1.22
CA SER A 188 -3.64 9.72 -0.07
C SER A 188 -2.34 10.49 -0.39
N LEU A 189 -1.42 9.87 -1.14
CA LEU A 189 -0.23 10.50 -1.77
C LEU A 189 -0.65 11.59 -2.75
N ILE A 190 -1.73 11.37 -3.48
CA ILE A 190 -2.29 12.32 -4.45
C ILE A 190 -3.28 13.24 -3.74
N LYS A 191 -2.83 14.47 -3.46
CA LYS A 191 -3.62 15.49 -2.75
C LYS A 191 -4.43 16.39 -3.70
N TYR A 192 -4.16 16.28 -4.99
CA TYR A 192 -4.80 17.05 -6.05
C TYR A 192 -5.48 16.14 -7.04
N VAL A 193 -6.79 16.35 -7.23
CA VAL A 193 -7.55 15.71 -8.31
C VAL A 193 -8.26 16.83 -9.08
N PRO A 194 -8.00 16.99 -10.39
CA PRO A 194 -8.61 18.07 -11.17
C PRO A 194 -10.12 17.88 -11.29
N ASN A 195 -10.84 19.01 -11.36
CA ASN A 195 -12.30 19.03 -11.37
C ASN A 195 -12.83 18.68 -12.76
N SER A 196 -13.33 17.46 -12.94
CA SER A 196 -13.78 16.94 -14.25
C SER A 196 -14.87 17.78 -14.93
N ASN A 197 -15.70 18.49 -14.17
CA ASN A 197 -16.76 19.36 -14.69
C ASN A 197 -16.27 20.72 -15.21
N LEU A 198 -15.07 21.15 -14.82
CA LEU A 198 -14.47 22.43 -15.26
C LEU A 198 -13.57 22.25 -16.48
N PHE A 199 -13.06 21.03 -16.70
CA PHE A 199 -12.19 20.71 -17.82
C PHE A 199 -13.00 20.22 -19.02
N VAL A 200 -13.48 21.15 -19.85
CA VAL A 200 -13.92 20.90 -21.24
C VAL A 200 -12.70 21.04 -22.17
N GLY A 201 -11.58 20.42 -21.79
CA GLY A 201 -10.25 20.70 -22.32
C GLY A 201 -9.57 19.49 -22.96
N ASP A 202 -8.42 19.77 -23.59
CA ASP A 202 -7.46 18.80 -24.12
C ASP A 202 -7.02 17.81 -23.03
N MET A 203 -7.16 16.50 -23.31
CA MET A 203 -6.78 15.42 -22.40
C MET A 203 -5.30 15.52 -22.01
N GLU A 204 -4.45 15.92 -22.94
CA GLU A 204 -3.03 16.08 -22.68
C GLU A 204 -2.78 17.15 -21.60
N GLN A 205 -3.43 18.30 -21.72
CA GLN A 205 -3.31 19.39 -20.76
C GLN A 205 -3.81 18.99 -19.36
N LEU A 206 -4.90 18.23 -19.28
CA LEU A 206 -5.42 17.70 -18.02
C LEU A 206 -4.41 16.75 -17.35
N LEU A 207 -3.80 15.86 -18.13
CA LEU A 207 -2.80 14.91 -17.64
C LEU A 207 -1.51 15.61 -17.20
N LEU A 208 -1.06 16.64 -17.93
CA LEU A 208 0.07 17.47 -17.53
C LEU A 208 -0.21 18.22 -16.23
N ASP A 209 -1.39 18.84 -16.11
CA ASP A 209 -1.81 19.53 -14.89
C ASP A 209 -1.84 18.57 -13.68
N PHE A 210 -2.39 17.37 -13.88
CA PHE A 210 -2.40 16.33 -12.85
C PHE A 210 -0.99 15.81 -12.52
N TYR A 211 -0.08 15.71 -13.49
CA TYR A 211 1.31 15.34 -13.23
C TYR A 211 1.98 16.34 -12.28
N VAL A 212 1.89 17.63 -12.61
CA VAL A 212 2.53 18.72 -11.87
C VAL A 212 1.94 18.85 -10.47
N ASN A 213 0.61 18.87 -10.35
CA ASN A 213 -0.07 19.20 -9.10
C ASN A 213 -0.41 17.97 -8.25
N GLY A 214 -0.49 16.78 -8.85
CA GLY A 214 -0.79 15.52 -8.17
C GLY A 214 0.44 14.63 -7.98
N ILE A 215 1.06 14.19 -9.08
CA ILE A 215 2.13 13.19 -9.04
C ILE A 215 3.40 13.75 -8.40
N CYS A 216 3.94 14.86 -8.92
CA CYS A 216 5.20 15.45 -8.46
C CYS A 216 5.23 15.68 -6.93
N PRO A 217 4.27 16.39 -6.31
CA PRO A 217 4.26 16.57 -4.85
C PRO A 217 3.91 15.30 -4.07
N GLY A 218 3.22 14.33 -4.70
CA GLY A 218 2.96 13.03 -4.10
C GLY A 218 4.20 12.11 -4.08
N ARG A 219 5.25 12.42 -4.86
CA ARG A 219 6.48 11.61 -4.92
C ARG A 219 7.47 11.94 -3.83
N THR A 220 7.62 13.21 -3.47
CA THR A 220 8.61 13.64 -2.48
C THR A 220 8.16 14.87 -1.72
N VAL A 221 8.57 14.95 -0.45
CA VAL A 221 8.40 16.16 0.39
C VAL A 221 9.38 17.27 0.03
N ALA A 222 10.37 16.96 -0.83
CA ALA A 222 11.34 17.93 -1.31
C ALA A 222 10.67 18.96 -2.21
N THR A 223 10.93 20.24 -1.91
CA THR A 223 10.39 21.37 -2.67
C THR A 223 11.40 21.95 -3.65
N GLN A 224 12.70 21.84 -3.35
CA GLN A 224 13.77 22.42 -4.16
C GLN A 224 14.42 21.39 -5.08
N SER A 225 14.42 20.14 -4.65
CA SER A 225 15.12 19.04 -5.31
C SER A 225 14.17 18.01 -5.92
N ASN A 226 12.93 18.37 -6.27
CA ASN A 226 11.97 17.43 -6.86
C ASN A 226 12.30 17.12 -8.33
N SER A 227 12.97 15.99 -8.55
CA SER A 227 13.37 15.50 -9.88
C SER A 227 12.22 15.27 -10.84
N TYR A 228 11.01 14.96 -10.35
CA TYR A 228 9.86 14.78 -11.26
C TYR A 228 9.48 16.10 -11.96
N LEU A 229 9.70 17.25 -11.31
CA LEU A 229 9.46 18.55 -11.95
C LEU A 229 10.49 18.86 -13.04
N SER A 230 11.74 18.42 -12.89
CA SER A 230 12.78 18.65 -13.91
C SER A 230 12.51 17.87 -15.20
N LEU A 231 11.77 16.75 -15.11
CA LEU A 231 11.37 15.95 -16.28
C LEU A 231 10.41 16.70 -17.23
N LEU A 232 9.73 17.76 -16.77
CA LEU A 232 8.84 18.56 -17.63
C LEU A 232 9.62 19.25 -18.75
N GLN A 233 10.79 19.81 -18.43
CA GLN A 233 11.65 20.47 -19.43
C GLN A 233 12.14 19.47 -20.49
N ILE A 234 12.37 18.22 -20.07
CA ILE A 234 12.74 17.14 -20.98
C ILE A 234 11.55 16.73 -21.84
N ALA A 235 10.36 16.62 -21.24
CA ALA A 235 9.12 16.30 -21.94
C ALA A 235 8.75 17.35 -23.00
N ASP A 236 8.98 18.64 -22.74
CA ASP A 236 8.74 19.70 -23.74
C ASP A 236 9.63 19.56 -24.98
N ALA A 237 10.83 18.99 -24.82
CA ALA A 237 11.80 18.81 -25.90
C ALA A 237 11.79 17.41 -26.53
N CYS A 238 11.24 16.39 -25.86
CA CYS A 238 11.35 14.99 -26.26
C CYS A 238 10.00 14.27 -26.15
N GLU A 239 9.47 13.86 -27.30
CA GLU A 239 8.16 13.22 -27.40
C GLU A 239 8.05 11.92 -26.59
N SER A 240 9.10 11.11 -26.58
CA SER A 240 9.10 9.85 -25.82
C SER A 240 8.87 10.08 -24.33
N THR A 241 9.52 11.11 -23.76
CA THR A 241 9.40 11.48 -22.36
C THR A 241 8.04 12.07 -22.06
N ARG A 242 7.53 12.95 -22.95
CA ARG A 242 6.17 13.50 -22.86
C ARG A 242 5.12 12.40 -22.82
N TYR A 243 5.17 11.46 -23.75
CA TYR A 243 4.21 10.36 -23.80
C TYR A 243 4.34 9.43 -22.58
N ALA A 244 5.54 9.15 -22.08
CA ALA A 244 5.70 8.35 -20.86
C ALA A 244 5.10 9.05 -19.63
N LEU A 245 5.29 10.37 -19.53
CA LEU A 245 4.71 11.21 -18.47
C LEU A 245 3.17 11.19 -18.52
N LEU A 246 2.60 11.36 -19.72
CA LEU A 246 1.15 11.34 -19.92
C LEU A 246 0.57 9.96 -19.60
N SER A 247 1.24 8.89 -20.00
CA SER A 247 0.86 7.50 -19.67
C SER A 247 0.83 7.28 -18.16
N LEU A 248 1.88 7.71 -17.45
CA LEU A 248 1.95 7.62 -15.99
C LEU A 248 0.79 8.39 -15.35
N SER A 249 0.53 9.60 -15.83
CA SER A 249 -0.55 10.47 -15.34
C SER A 249 -1.93 9.87 -15.54
N ALA A 250 -2.18 9.34 -16.74
CA ALA A 250 -3.44 8.66 -17.08
C ALA A 250 -3.66 7.42 -16.20
N SER A 251 -2.59 6.69 -15.90
CA SER A 251 -2.65 5.54 -15.00
C SER A 251 -3.05 5.92 -13.58
N TYR A 252 -2.55 7.01 -13.04
CA TYR A 252 -2.91 7.45 -11.69
C TYR A 252 -4.32 8.07 -11.65
N ILE A 253 -4.61 9.01 -12.54
CA ILE A 253 -5.85 9.81 -12.49
C ILE A 253 -7.13 8.95 -12.62
N ARG A 254 -7.06 7.84 -13.36
CA ARG A 254 -8.20 6.92 -13.58
C ARG A 254 -8.75 6.32 -12.28
N GLU A 255 -7.95 6.24 -11.21
CA GLU A 255 -8.40 5.72 -9.91
C GLU A 255 -9.20 6.77 -9.12
N TYR A 256 -9.06 8.06 -9.45
CA TYR A 256 -9.76 9.16 -8.77
C TYR A 256 -10.99 9.65 -9.53
N LEU A 257 -11.12 9.32 -10.81
CA LEU A 257 -12.24 9.71 -11.67
C LEU A 257 -12.96 8.47 -12.25
N PRO A 258 -13.75 7.73 -11.44
CA PRO A 258 -14.35 6.46 -11.85
C PRO A 258 -15.26 6.57 -13.07
N SER A 259 -15.97 7.69 -13.23
CA SER A 259 -16.87 7.93 -14.37
C SER A 259 -16.15 8.04 -15.72
N GLN A 260 -14.84 8.33 -15.71
CA GLN A 260 -14.00 8.47 -16.90
C GLN A 260 -12.89 7.41 -16.96
N LYS A 261 -12.97 6.38 -16.10
CA LYS A 261 -11.93 5.36 -15.95
C LYS A 261 -11.51 4.72 -17.28
N GLU A 262 -12.47 4.41 -18.13
CA GLU A 262 -12.22 3.81 -19.44
C GLU A 262 -11.48 4.77 -20.38
N SER A 263 -11.83 6.06 -20.38
CA SER A 263 -11.17 7.07 -21.20
C SER A 263 -9.71 7.25 -20.79
N PHE A 264 -9.43 7.31 -19.48
CA PHE A 264 -8.05 7.39 -18.99
C PHE A 264 -7.28 6.09 -19.18
N HIS A 265 -7.94 4.93 -19.15
CA HIS A 265 -7.29 3.67 -19.48
C HIS A 265 -6.88 3.62 -20.96
N GLN A 266 -7.74 4.08 -21.88
CA GLN A 266 -7.41 4.19 -23.30
C GLN A 266 -6.26 5.19 -23.52
N ALA A 267 -6.26 6.32 -22.80
CA ALA A 267 -5.17 7.29 -22.84
C ALA A 267 -3.84 6.69 -22.37
N GLU A 268 -3.85 5.96 -21.25
CA GLU A 268 -2.68 5.25 -20.73
C GLU A 268 -2.11 4.26 -21.78
N LEU A 269 -2.95 3.43 -22.39
CA LEU A 269 -2.52 2.48 -23.42
C LEU A 269 -1.98 3.19 -24.67
N TYR A 270 -2.64 4.26 -25.10
CA TYR A 270 -2.21 5.07 -26.23
C TYR A 270 -0.83 5.70 -25.97
N TYR A 271 -0.70 6.43 -24.88
CA TYR A 271 0.52 7.17 -24.56
C TYR A 271 1.70 6.24 -24.21
N SER A 272 1.48 5.11 -23.51
CA SER A 272 2.56 4.12 -23.30
C SER A 272 3.07 3.53 -24.61
N THR A 273 2.17 3.25 -25.56
CA THR A 273 2.55 2.76 -26.89
C THR A 273 3.33 3.82 -27.67
N GLN A 274 2.87 5.07 -27.67
CA GLN A 274 3.58 6.17 -28.31
C GLN A 274 4.95 6.43 -27.67
N ALA A 275 5.05 6.36 -26.34
CA ALA A 275 6.31 6.52 -25.62
C ALA A 275 7.35 5.49 -26.08
N LEU A 276 6.96 4.21 -26.18
CA LEU A 276 7.84 3.15 -26.65
C LEU A 276 8.25 3.32 -28.12
N GLN A 277 7.30 3.68 -28.99
CA GLN A 277 7.59 3.90 -30.42
C GLN A 277 8.57 5.07 -30.61
N SER A 278 8.30 6.21 -29.98
CA SER A 278 9.19 7.38 -30.02
C SER A 278 10.54 7.09 -29.36
N LEU A 279 10.58 6.32 -28.27
CA LEU A 279 11.84 5.91 -27.62
C LEU A 279 12.71 5.06 -28.55
N VAL A 280 12.12 4.09 -29.25
CA VAL A 280 12.84 3.25 -30.23
C VAL A 280 13.41 4.11 -31.36
N GLN A 281 12.61 5.03 -31.91
CA GLN A 281 13.08 5.96 -32.94
C GLN A 281 14.22 6.84 -32.44
N GLN A 282 14.06 7.41 -31.24
CA GLN A 282 15.06 8.25 -30.59
C GLN A 282 16.40 7.51 -30.40
N ILE A 283 16.35 6.27 -29.92
CA ILE A 283 17.55 5.43 -29.75
C ILE A 283 18.20 5.12 -31.11
N ASN A 284 17.42 4.73 -32.11
CA ASN A 284 17.93 4.39 -33.44
C ASN A 284 18.57 5.59 -34.15
N ASN A 285 18.05 6.79 -33.93
CA ASN A 285 18.59 8.03 -34.49
C ASN A 285 19.78 8.58 -33.68
N GLY A 286 20.02 8.06 -32.47
CA GLY A 286 21.04 8.54 -31.57
C GLY A 286 20.75 9.92 -30.96
N GLU A 287 19.48 10.21 -30.70
CA GLU A 287 19.01 11.52 -30.25
C GLU A 287 18.81 11.57 -28.73
N ASN A 288 19.39 12.58 -28.07
CA ASN A 288 19.15 12.94 -26.67
C ASN A 288 19.00 11.75 -25.69
N TYR A 289 20.06 10.96 -25.50
CA TYR A 289 19.97 9.76 -24.66
C TYR A 289 19.65 10.03 -23.18
N ASP A 290 19.92 11.22 -22.66
CA ASP A 290 19.46 11.62 -21.32
C ASP A 290 17.93 11.66 -21.23
N ALA A 291 17.25 12.13 -22.27
CA ALA A 291 15.79 12.04 -22.36
C ALA A 291 15.31 10.58 -22.48
N ALA A 292 16.07 9.72 -23.16
CA ALA A 292 15.76 8.30 -23.23
C ALA A 292 15.79 7.64 -21.83
N LEU A 293 16.75 8.04 -20.97
CA LEU A 293 16.80 7.60 -19.56
C LEU A 293 15.59 8.10 -18.75
N ALA A 294 15.18 9.37 -18.94
CA ALA A 294 13.98 9.91 -18.30
C ALA A 294 12.72 9.12 -18.71
N THR A 295 12.58 8.82 -20.00
CA THR A 295 11.49 7.98 -20.53
C THR A 295 11.50 6.59 -19.88
N ALA A 296 12.66 5.93 -19.81
CA ALA A 296 12.79 4.61 -19.19
C ALA A 296 12.45 4.62 -17.69
N MET A 297 12.87 5.66 -16.94
CA MET A 297 12.50 5.84 -15.54
C MET A 297 10.97 5.96 -15.36
N LEU A 298 10.31 6.79 -16.17
CA LEU A 298 8.86 7.01 -16.09
C LEU A 298 8.07 5.73 -16.41
N LEU A 299 8.50 4.98 -17.44
CA LEU A 299 7.90 3.70 -17.79
C LEU A 299 8.16 2.63 -16.72
N MET A 300 9.35 2.60 -16.11
CA MET A 300 9.64 1.74 -14.96
C MET A 300 8.73 2.04 -13.78
N HIS A 301 8.55 3.33 -13.43
CA HIS A 301 7.63 3.75 -12.38
C HIS A 301 6.21 3.31 -12.72
N HIS A 302 5.73 3.60 -13.93
CA HIS A 302 4.41 3.16 -14.39
C HIS A 302 4.22 1.66 -14.23
N ALA A 303 5.17 0.84 -14.69
CA ALA A 303 5.09 -0.61 -14.60
C ALA A 303 5.15 -1.13 -13.14
N ALA A 304 5.93 -0.48 -12.27
CA ALA A 304 6.14 -0.92 -10.89
C ALA A 304 4.91 -0.74 -9.98
N VAL A 305 4.13 0.34 -10.19
CA VAL A 305 2.97 0.66 -9.33
C VAL A 305 1.65 0.10 -9.87
N ASN A 306 1.64 -0.42 -11.09
CA ASN A 306 0.49 -1.07 -11.68
C ASN A 306 0.49 -2.56 -11.36
N LYS A 307 -0.70 -3.11 -11.08
CA LYS A 307 -0.83 -4.55 -10.87
C LYS A 307 -0.43 -5.27 -12.16
N PRO A 308 0.54 -6.19 -12.10
CA PRO A 308 0.99 -6.87 -13.29
C PRO A 308 -0.09 -7.85 -13.74
N GLU A 309 -0.59 -7.66 -14.96
CA GLU A 309 -1.42 -8.67 -15.63
C GLU A 309 -0.62 -9.96 -15.80
N GLU A 310 -1.28 -11.10 -15.98
CA GLU A 310 -0.61 -12.42 -16.07
C GLU A 310 0.50 -12.46 -17.13
N TYR A 311 0.37 -11.64 -18.19
CA TYR A 311 1.30 -11.55 -19.32
C TYR A 311 2.12 -10.24 -19.39
N SER A 312 2.05 -9.36 -18.39
CA SER A 312 2.81 -8.10 -18.41
C SER A 312 4.31 -8.34 -18.22
N LEU A 313 5.15 -7.60 -18.94
CA LEU A 313 6.60 -7.58 -18.73
C LEU A 313 6.93 -7.13 -17.29
N CYS A 314 8.03 -7.63 -16.74
CA CYS A 314 8.54 -7.16 -15.46
C CYS A 314 8.97 -5.69 -15.58
N TRP A 315 8.64 -4.86 -14.59
CA TRP A 315 9.01 -3.43 -14.53
C TRP A 315 10.52 -3.19 -14.76
N SER A 316 11.37 -4.16 -14.39
CA SER A 316 12.81 -4.09 -14.57
C SER A 316 13.26 -4.10 -16.02
N CYS A 317 12.40 -4.49 -16.98
CA CYS A 317 12.75 -4.52 -18.40
C CYS A 317 13.15 -3.15 -18.94
N HIS A 318 12.66 -2.07 -18.34
CA HIS A 318 13.03 -0.71 -18.73
C HIS A 318 14.50 -0.38 -18.44
N ALA A 319 15.19 -1.15 -17.58
CA ALA A 319 16.63 -1.02 -17.37
C ALA A 319 17.48 -1.55 -18.55
N ASN A 320 16.89 -2.29 -19.50
CA ASN A 320 17.57 -2.73 -20.73
C ASN A 320 18.12 -1.56 -21.56
N ILE A 321 17.64 -0.34 -21.32
CA ILE A 321 18.17 0.86 -21.97
C ILE A 321 19.68 1.03 -21.76
N PHE A 322 20.21 0.62 -20.60
CA PHE A 322 21.64 0.70 -20.28
C PHE A 322 22.50 -0.32 -21.01
N ASP A 323 21.87 -1.37 -21.55
CA ASP A 323 22.52 -2.39 -22.36
C ASP A 323 22.27 -2.18 -23.86
N THR A 324 21.32 -1.29 -24.19
CA THR A 324 20.94 -0.93 -25.57
C THR A 324 21.73 0.29 -26.07
N ILE A 325 21.90 1.31 -25.23
CA ILE A 325 22.63 2.53 -25.58
C ILE A 325 24.10 2.41 -25.13
N PRO A 326 25.09 2.80 -25.96
CA PRO A 326 26.49 2.79 -25.55
C PRO A 326 26.71 3.69 -24.33
N ILE A 327 27.44 3.18 -23.33
CA ILE A 327 27.49 3.82 -22.02
C ILE A 327 28.18 5.18 -22.01
N GLU A 328 29.11 5.41 -22.94
CA GLU A 328 29.81 6.68 -23.11
C GLU A 328 28.86 7.85 -23.40
N PHE A 329 27.62 7.56 -23.82
CA PHE A 329 26.59 8.55 -24.05
C PHE A 329 25.55 8.66 -22.92
N LEU A 330 25.67 7.84 -21.87
CA LEU A 330 24.72 7.82 -20.76
C LEU A 330 25.30 8.51 -19.53
N ASN A 331 24.55 9.45 -18.97
CA ASN A 331 24.84 9.97 -17.64
C ASN A 331 24.37 8.98 -16.56
N MET A 332 25.28 8.09 -16.14
CA MET A 332 25.05 7.07 -15.10
C MET A 332 24.75 7.65 -13.70
N ASN A 333 25.01 8.94 -13.50
CA ASN A 333 24.79 9.65 -12.24
C ASN A 333 23.53 10.53 -12.27
N SER A 334 22.81 10.57 -13.40
CA SER A 334 21.54 11.27 -13.51
C SER A 334 20.50 10.70 -12.54
N GLU A 335 19.53 11.54 -12.15
CA GLU A 335 18.46 11.12 -11.24
C GLU A 335 17.61 9.97 -11.81
N PRO A 336 17.25 9.94 -13.11
CA PRO A 336 16.64 8.76 -13.72
C PRO A 336 17.46 7.47 -13.56
N ALA A 337 18.79 7.55 -13.77
CA ALA A 337 19.67 6.40 -13.58
C ALA A 337 19.74 5.97 -12.11
N GLN A 338 19.81 6.92 -11.17
CA GLN A 338 19.80 6.62 -9.73
C GLN A 338 18.49 6.01 -9.27
N PHE A 339 17.34 6.48 -9.76
CA PHE A 339 16.04 5.90 -9.48
C PHE A 339 15.99 4.43 -9.93
N MET A 340 16.27 4.16 -11.21
CA MET A 340 16.22 2.80 -11.76
C MET A 340 17.21 1.86 -11.05
N ARG A 341 18.41 2.36 -10.73
CA ARG A 341 19.42 1.61 -9.98
C ARG A 341 18.92 1.28 -8.58
N THR A 342 18.29 2.23 -7.90
CA THR A 342 17.71 2.01 -6.56
C THR A 342 16.69 0.89 -6.60
N GLN A 343 15.76 0.92 -7.55
CA GLN A 343 14.73 -0.12 -7.67
C GLN A 343 15.33 -1.51 -7.87
N LEU A 344 16.31 -1.64 -8.77
CA LEU A 344 16.99 -2.91 -9.03
C LEU A 344 17.77 -3.40 -7.81
N VAL A 345 18.65 -2.58 -7.24
CA VAL A 345 19.51 -2.96 -6.12
C VAL A 345 18.68 -3.38 -4.90
N LEU A 346 17.60 -2.68 -4.60
CA LEU A 346 16.69 -3.06 -3.52
C LEU A 346 15.97 -4.37 -3.83
N ALA A 347 15.47 -4.55 -5.06
CA ALA A 347 14.83 -5.81 -5.47
C ALA A 347 15.77 -7.02 -5.38
N ARG A 348 17.08 -6.85 -5.67
CA ARG A 348 18.11 -7.90 -5.52
C ARG A 348 18.23 -8.42 -4.09
N THR A 349 17.92 -7.61 -3.08
CA THR A 349 18.00 -8.04 -1.67
C THR A 349 16.99 -9.14 -1.30
N ALA A 350 15.92 -9.28 -2.09
CA ALA A 350 14.89 -10.31 -1.97
C ALA A 350 15.13 -11.51 -2.89
N GLN A 351 16.32 -11.63 -3.49
CA GLN A 351 16.74 -12.80 -4.26
C GLN A 351 17.76 -13.63 -3.47
N THR A 352 17.73 -14.95 -3.70
CA THR A 352 18.69 -15.87 -3.10
C THR A 352 20.08 -15.67 -3.74
N SER A 353 21.15 -16.07 -3.05
CA SER A 353 22.52 -16.00 -3.57
C SER A 353 22.66 -16.80 -4.86
N PHE A 354 21.97 -17.94 -4.95
CA PHE A 354 21.88 -18.75 -6.17
C PHE A 354 21.17 -17.99 -7.30
N THR A 355 20.03 -17.37 -7.02
CA THR A 355 19.30 -16.58 -8.02
C THR A 355 20.14 -15.40 -8.52
N LEU A 356 20.82 -14.69 -7.62
CA LEU A 356 21.68 -13.57 -7.96
C LEU A 356 22.84 -13.98 -8.88
N GLN A 357 23.53 -15.08 -8.55
CA GLN A 357 24.61 -15.63 -9.38
C GLN A 357 24.16 -15.99 -10.81
N ASN A 358 22.91 -16.43 -10.97
CA ASN A 358 22.35 -16.84 -12.26
C ASN A 358 21.59 -15.71 -12.97
N THR A 359 21.48 -14.52 -12.37
CA THR A 359 20.77 -13.41 -12.97
C THR A 359 21.72 -12.60 -13.84
N GLN A 360 21.30 -12.29 -15.08
CA GLN A 360 21.97 -11.28 -15.89
C GLN A 360 21.72 -9.90 -15.29
N LEU A 361 22.77 -9.32 -14.72
CA LEU A 361 22.74 -7.96 -14.17
C LEU A 361 22.92 -6.94 -15.30
N HIS A 362 22.24 -5.80 -15.20
CA HIS A 362 22.38 -4.72 -16.19
C HIS A 362 23.74 -4.02 -16.06
N SER A 363 24.19 -3.35 -17.13
CA SER A 363 25.37 -2.47 -17.09
C SER A 363 25.26 -1.39 -16.00
N LEU A 364 24.04 -1.00 -15.63
CA LEU A 364 23.72 -0.08 -14.53
C LEU A 364 24.13 -0.59 -13.15
N GLU A 365 24.11 -1.92 -12.95
CA GLU A 365 24.39 -2.59 -11.68
C GLU A 365 25.87 -3.01 -11.57
N THR A 366 26.53 -3.29 -12.69
CA THR A 366 27.84 -3.96 -12.71
C THR A 366 29.05 -3.05 -12.91
N LYS A 367 28.89 -1.88 -13.55
CA LYS A 367 30.01 -0.98 -13.82
C LYS A 367 30.33 -0.10 -12.61
N ASN A 368 31.55 0.42 -12.53
CA ASN A 368 32.02 1.31 -11.45
C ASN A 368 31.36 2.70 -11.49
N TRP A 369 30.05 2.76 -11.26
CA TRP A 369 29.29 4.01 -11.28
C TRP A 369 29.61 4.90 -10.08
N PHE A 370 29.90 4.31 -8.91
CA PHE A 370 30.13 5.06 -7.67
C PHE A 370 31.43 5.88 -7.69
N GLU A 371 32.49 5.39 -8.35
CA GLU A 371 33.78 6.09 -8.44
C GLU A 371 33.68 7.44 -9.16
N SER A 372 32.66 7.60 -10.02
CA SER A 372 32.42 8.84 -10.76
C SER A 372 31.64 9.91 -9.99
N ILE A 373 31.16 9.59 -8.78
CA ILE A 373 30.36 10.51 -7.96
C ILE A 373 31.28 11.40 -7.12
N ALA A 374 31.01 12.71 -7.12
CA ALA A 374 31.73 13.66 -6.28
C ALA A 374 31.58 13.30 -4.80
N THR A 375 32.65 13.43 -4.02
CA THR A 375 32.66 13.07 -2.59
C THR A 375 31.61 13.82 -1.77
N SER A 376 31.29 15.06 -2.15
CA SER A 376 30.21 15.85 -1.53
C SER A 376 28.83 15.24 -1.78
N ASP A 377 28.59 14.71 -2.98
CA ASP A 377 27.29 14.18 -3.40
C ASP A 377 27.07 12.71 -3.03
N ALA A 378 28.15 11.98 -2.72
CA ALA A 378 28.09 10.56 -2.37
C ALA A 378 27.14 10.29 -1.18
N SER A 379 27.14 11.15 -0.16
CA SER A 379 26.28 11.03 1.03
C SER A 379 25.02 11.91 0.97
N ARG A 380 24.79 12.60 -0.16
CA ARG A 380 23.59 13.42 -0.36
C ARG A 380 22.39 12.51 -0.61
N VAL A 381 21.32 12.68 0.16
CA VAL A 381 20.09 11.90 -0.02
C VAL A 381 19.42 12.30 -1.33
N CYS A 382 19.12 11.32 -2.16
CA CYS A 382 18.28 11.52 -3.33
C CYS A 382 16.84 11.77 -2.88
N SER A 383 16.29 12.93 -3.23
CA SER A 383 14.97 13.39 -2.77
C SER A 383 13.82 12.48 -3.21
N ILE A 384 13.96 11.76 -4.32
CA ILE A 384 12.90 10.88 -4.86
C ILE A 384 12.98 9.44 -4.35
N THR A 385 14.15 8.98 -3.89
CA THR A 385 14.32 7.61 -3.38
C THR A 385 14.58 7.53 -1.88
N GLY A 386 14.90 8.65 -1.23
CA GLY A 386 15.19 8.70 0.21
C GLY A 386 16.52 8.06 0.62
N ILE A 387 17.38 7.71 -0.33
CA ILE A 387 18.67 7.04 -0.11
C ILE A 387 19.82 7.78 -0.81
N SER A 388 21.00 7.82 -0.18
CA SER A 388 22.22 8.38 -0.80
C SER A 388 22.92 7.37 -1.72
N PRO A 389 23.66 7.83 -2.76
CA PRO A 389 24.44 6.95 -3.62
C PRO A 389 25.44 6.06 -2.87
N GLN A 390 26.05 6.56 -1.80
CA GLN A 390 26.97 5.80 -0.97
C GLN A 390 26.28 4.65 -0.23
N LEU A 391 25.10 4.90 0.35
CA LEU A 391 24.34 3.85 1.01
C LEU A 391 23.86 2.80 -0.01
N LEU A 392 23.39 3.24 -1.17
CA LEU A 392 22.98 2.36 -2.26
C LEU A 392 24.14 1.47 -2.76
N PHE A 393 25.34 2.05 -2.90
CA PHE A 393 26.55 1.33 -3.26
C PHE A 393 26.89 0.25 -2.23
N ILE A 394 26.75 0.55 -0.94
CA ILE A 394 26.96 -0.44 0.13
C ILE A 394 25.95 -1.59 0.02
N ILE A 395 24.65 -1.30 -0.19
CA ILE A 395 23.63 -2.35 -0.40
C ILE A 395 23.98 -3.24 -1.60
N SER A 396 24.34 -2.62 -2.73
CA SER A 396 24.78 -3.35 -3.93
C SER A 396 26.00 -4.21 -3.65
N SER A 397 26.95 -3.72 -2.87
CA SER A 397 28.16 -4.45 -2.52
C SER A 397 27.88 -5.62 -1.57
N ILE A 398 26.89 -5.50 -0.67
CA ILE A 398 26.42 -6.62 0.16
C ILE A 398 25.80 -7.72 -0.73
N ASN A 399 25.00 -7.35 -1.74
CA ASN A 399 24.45 -8.29 -2.72
C ASN A 399 25.57 -9.04 -3.45
N SER A 400 26.62 -8.33 -3.89
CA SER A 400 27.78 -8.94 -4.54
C SER A 400 28.54 -9.90 -3.61
N LEU A 401 28.82 -9.49 -2.37
CA LEU A 401 29.47 -10.34 -1.37
C LEU A 401 28.63 -11.57 -0.99
N ALA A 402 27.30 -11.50 -1.09
CA ALA A 402 26.43 -12.65 -0.87
C ALA A 402 26.66 -13.74 -1.93
N MET A 403 26.95 -13.36 -3.18
CA MET A 403 27.27 -14.28 -4.28
C MET A 403 28.67 -14.89 -4.16
N GLU A 404 29.61 -14.23 -3.49
CA GLU A 404 31.00 -14.68 -3.42
C GLU A 404 31.24 -15.73 -2.33
N ASN A 405 31.89 -16.83 -2.70
CA ASN A 405 32.50 -17.80 -1.76
C ASN A 405 33.97 -17.43 -1.49
N SER A 406 34.19 -16.20 -1.01
CA SER A 406 35.54 -15.69 -0.70
C SER A 406 35.90 -15.85 0.77
N LEU A 407 37.14 -16.26 1.06
CA LEU A 407 37.71 -16.28 2.41
C LEU A 407 37.74 -14.88 3.06
N ASN A 408 37.74 -13.82 2.25
CA ASN A 408 37.80 -12.42 2.70
C ASN A 408 36.41 -11.80 2.92
N LYS A 409 35.31 -12.55 2.71
CA LYS A 409 33.93 -12.04 2.80
C LYS A 409 33.64 -11.33 4.13
N LEU A 410 34.08 -11.90 5.26
CA LEU A 410 33.87 -11.32 6.58
C LEU A 410 34.66 -10.02 6.79
N MET A 411 35.87 -9.94 6.24
CA MET A 411 36.70 -8.73 6.30
C MET A 411 36.04 -7.59 5.54
N TYR A 412 35.54 -7.85 4.31
CA TYR A 412 34.82 -6.84 3.53
C TYR A 412 33.50 -6.43 4.19
N ALA A 413 32.75 -7.39 4.75
CA ALA A 413 31.53 -7.09 5.50
C ALA A 413 31.83 -6.18 6.71
N GLN A 414 32.94 -6.41 7.42
CA GLN A 414 33.34 -5.56 8.56
C GLN A 414 33.72 -4.14 8.12
N LEU A 415 34.40 -4.00 6.97
CA LEU A 415 34.69 -2.70 6.39
C LEU A 415 33.40 -1.93 6.06
N GLN A 416 32.44 -2.59 5.41
CA GLN A 416 31.14 -2.01 5.09
C GLN A 416 30.34 -1.66 6.34
N GLU A 417 30.37 -2.50 7.37
CA GLU A 417 29.70 -2.20 8.64
C GLU A 417 30.28 -0.95 9.31
N ASN A 418 31.61 -0.79 9.33
CA ASN A 418 32.26 0.41 9.86
C ASN A 418 31.90 1.67 9.05
N GLN A 419 31.79 1.54 7.72
CA GLN A 419 31.31 2.62 6.86
C GLN A 419 29.86 2.99 7.18
N LEU A 420 28.97 2.01 7.36
CA LEU A 420 27.56 2.24 7.71
C LEU A 420 27.40 2.90 9.09
N GLN A 421 28.23 2.53 10.06
CA GLN A 421 28.20 3.12 11.40
C GLN A 421 28.63 4.60 11.42
N SER A 422 29.56 4.98 10.53
CA SER A 422 30.07 6.35 10.43
C SER A 422 29.35 7.20 9.37
N LEU A 423 28.51 6.58 8.52
CA LEU A 423 27.81 7.25 7.44
C LEU A 423 26.84 8.31 7.98
N ARG A 424 27.10 9.57 7.61
CA ARG A 424 26.19 10.69 7.83
C ARG A 424 25.64 11.15 6.50
N GLN A 425 24.33 10.95 6.32
CA GLN A 425 23.62 11.42 5.14
C GLN A 425 23.12 12.85 5.37
N TRP A 426 22.98 13.62 4.30
CA TRP A 426 22.52 15.00 4.34
C TRP A 426 21.56 15.32 3.20
N SER A 427 20.71 16.33 3.36
CA SER A 427 19.74 16.78 2.36
C SER A 427 19.98 18.26 2.01
N SER A 428 19.73 18.63 0.75
CA SER A 428 19.78 20.01 0.28
C SER A 428 18.54 20.83 0.65
N GLU A 429 17.49 20.20 1.16
CA GLU A 429 16.28 20.90 1.59
C GLU A 429 16.56 21.83 2.78
N HIS A 430 15.77 22.90 2.90
CA HIS A 430 15.85 23.81 4.03
C HIS A 430 15.47 23.13 5.35
N PRO A 431 16.03 23.58 6.48
CA PRO A 431 15.64 23.09 7.80
C PRO A 431 14.14 23.20 8.05
N GLY A 432 13.53 22.09 8.47
CA GLY A 432 12.10 21.97 8.73
C GLY A 432 11.60 20.54 8.49
N ASP A 433 10.29 20.35 8.60
CA ASP A 433 9.66 19.02 8.60
C ASP A 433 10.01 18.17 7.36
N SER A 434 10.08 18.79 6.17
CA SER A 434 10.48 18.08 4.94
C SER A 434 11.90 17.52 5.01
N GLN A 435 12.85 18.31 5.53
CA GLN A 435 14.23 17.85 5.72
C GLN A 435 14.28 16.74 6.77
N ASP A 436 13.57 16.90 7.88
CA ASP A 436 13.53 15.91 8.97
C ASP A 436 12.99 14.56 8.48
N ILE A 437 11.96 14.57 7.62
CA ILE A 437 11.41 13.35 7.02
C ILE A 437 12.41 12.71 6.06
N ILE A 438 13.06 13.48 5.19
CA ILE A 438 14.08 12.94 4.27
C ILE A 438 15.21 12.28 5.06
N LEU A 439 15.68 12.93 6.13
CA LEU A 439 16.75 12.41 6.98
C LEU A 439 16.28 11.17 7.76
N ALA A 440 15.07 11.17 8.32
CA ALA A 440 14.51 10.01 9.00
C ALA A 440 14.31 8.81 8.06
N THR A 441 13.83 9.04 6.83
CA THR A 441 13.75 8.02 5.78
C THR A 441 15.14 7.47 5.47
N SER A 442 16.14 8.35 5.28
CA SER A 442 17.52 7.92 5.00
C SER A 442 18.13 7.11 6.14
N GLU A 443 17.77 7.43 7.39
CA GLU A 443 18.19 6.70 8.57
C GLU A 443 17.52 5.32 8.67
N ALA A 444 16.24 5.22 8.29
CA ALA A 444 15.56 3.93 8.17
C ALA A 444 16.28 3.02 7.16
N PHE A 445 16.70 3.55 6.02
CA PHE A 445 17.54 2.82 5.06
C PHE A 445 18.86 2.38 5.68
N ARG A 446 19.58 3.27 6.38
CA ARG A 446 20.88 2.95 6.99
C ARG A 446 20.77 1.84 8.02
N LEU A 447 19.78 1.92 8.92
CA LEU A 447 19.50 0.90 9.94
C LEU A 447 19.14 -0.44 9.30
N ALA A 448 18.24 -0.43 8.30
CA ALA A 448 17.88 -1.63 7.56
C ALA A 448 19.07 -2.24 6.81
N THR A 449 20.01 -1.44 6.28
CA THR A 449 21.25 -1.94 5.67
C THR A 449 22.16 -2.63 6.68
N ILE A 450 22.27 -2.13 7.91
CA ILE A 450 23.05 -2.80 8.95
C ILE A 450 22.42 -4.13 9.33
N ILE A 451 21.09 -4.18 9.52
CA ILE A 451 20.35 -5.42 9.77
C ILE A 451 20.57 -6.40 8.62
N TYR A 452 20.36 -5.94 7.38
CA TYR A 452 20.54 -6.73 6.17
C TYR A 452 21.95 -7.32 6.09
N LEU A 453 23.00 -6.51 6.25
CA LEU A 453 24.39 -6.96 6.25
C LEU A 453 24.63 -8.05 7.30
N ARG A 454 24.22 -7.82 8.55
CA ARG A 454 24.44 -8.74 9.66
C ARG A 454 23.69 -10.05 9.46
N CYS A 455 22.46 -10.00 8.96
CA CYS A 455 21.68 -11.20 8.68
C CYS A 455 22.23 -11.96 7.46
N ARG A 456 22.57 -11.23 6.39
CA ARG A 456 22.97 -11.78 5.09
C ARG A 456 24.39 -12.34 5.08
N LEU A 457 25.35 -11.63 5.65
CA LEU A 457 26.78 -11.95 5.55
C LEU A 457 27.33 -12.61 6.81
N TYR A 458 26.86 -12.22 8.00
CA TYR A 458 27.28 -12.84 9.27
C TYR A 458 26.38 -13.99 9.72
N GLY A 459 25.20 -14.15 9.10
CA GLY A 459 24.24 -15.18 9.49
C GLY A 459 23.58 -14.90 10.85
N LEU A 460 23.60 -13.66 11.35
CA LEU A 460 22.91 -13.33 12.59
C LEU A 460 21.40 -13.48 12.38
N THR A 461 20.76 -14.30 13.20
CA THR A 461 19.31 -14.50 13.10
C THR A 461 18.57 -13.34 13.73
N ARG A 462 17.26 -13.26 13.46
CA ARG A 462 16.37 -12.28 14.06
C ARG A 462 16.25 -12.34 15.59
N PHE A 463 16.73 -13.41 16.23
CA PHE A 463 16.76 -13.57 17.69
C PHE A 463 18.06 -13.08 18.32
N ASN A 464 19.05 -12.73 17.49
CA ASN A 464 20.30 -12.18 17.98
C ASN A 464 20.05 -10.81 18.66
N PRO A 465 20.56 -10.55 19.88
CA PRO A 465 20.34 -9.28 20.56
C PRO A 465 20.75 -8.05 19.73
N ALA A 466 21.84 -8.17 18.96
CA ALA A 466 22.33 -7.09 18.11
C ALA A 466 21.41 -6.79 16.91
N ILE A 467 20.57 -7.76 16.49
CA ILE A 467 19.52 -7.57 15.49
C ILE A 467 18.26 -7.01 16.15
N MET A 468 17.92 -7.49 17.35
CA MET A 468 16.73 -7.03 18.09
C MET A 468 16.81 -5.52 18.42
N GLU A 469 17.97 -5.05 18.91
CA GLU A 469 18.20 -3.62 19.22
C GLU A 469 18.08 -2.73 17.97
N LEU A 470 18.69 -3.16 16.86
CA LEU A 470 18.55 -2.45 15.58
C LEU A 470 17.13 -2.49 15.05
N SER A 471 16.43 -3.62 15.17
CA SER A 471 15.04 -3.80 14.76
C SER A 471 14.10 -2.90 15.57
N GLU A 472 14.37 -2.71 16.86
CA GLU A 472 13.65 -1.75 17.71
C GLU A 472 13.84 -0.31 17.24
N THR A 473 15.09 0.08 17.02
CA THR A 473 15.42 1.42 16.54
C THR A 473 14.79 1.70 15.17
N LEU A 474 14.90 0.74 14.23
CA LEU A 474 14.28 0.84 12.91
C LEU A 474 12.76 0.92 13.01
N THR A 475 12.13 0.10 13.86
CA THR A 475 10.68 0.14 14.08
C THR A 475 10.24 1.51 14.60
N ALA A 476 10.97 2.09 15.56
CA ALA A 476 10.67 3.41 16.10
C ALA A 476 10.72 4.50 15.02
N VAL A 477 11.74 4.47 14.13
CA VAL A 477 11.84 5.39 12.99
C VAL A 477 10.69 5.18 12.00
N LEU A 478 10.35 3.94 11.64
CA LEU A 478 9.24 3.66 10.73
C LEU A 478 7.88 4.14 11.28
N LEU A 479 7.66 3.98 12.59
CA LEU A 479 6.44 4.44 13.24
C LEU A 479 6.35 5.97 13.33
N SER A 480 7.48 6.70 13.32
CA SER A 480 7.48 8.17 13.33
C SER A 480 7.24 8.78 11.94
N LEU A 481 7.58 8.07 10.86
CA LEU A 481 7.38 8.57 9.49
C LEU A 481 5.89 8.73 9.13
N PRO A 482 5.53 9.78 8.37
CA PRO A 482 4.15 10.06 8.01
C PRO A 482 3.58 9.00 7.06
N VAL A 483 2.35 8.57 7.35
CA VAL A 483 1.55 7.64 6.51
C VAL A 483 0.24 8.27 6.03
N LYS A 484 -0.02 9.53 6.43
CA LYS A 484 -1.15 10.38 6.05
C LYS A 484 -0.76 11.85 6.17
N GLY A 485 -1.56 12.75 5.61
CA GLY A 485 -1.37 14.21 5.70
C GLY A 485 -0.37 14.77 4.71
N ASP A 486 -0.08 16.06 4.83
CA ASP A 486 0.66 16.84 3.82
C ASP A 486 2.11 16.39 3.62
N LEU A 487 2.69 15.78 4.64
CA LEU A 487 4.05 15.29 4.65
C LEU A 487 4.17 13.82 4.21
N TYR A 488 3.05 13.11 4.05
CA TYR A 488 3.05 11.76 3.48
C TYR A 488 3.29 11.83 1.96
N THR A 489 4.33 11.13 1.51
CA THR A 489 4.74 11.03 0.10
C THR A 489 5.34 9.64 -0.17
N ALA A 490 5.66 9.36 -1.44
CA ALA A 490 6.12 8.05 -1.87
C ALA A 490 7.56 7.69 -1.48
N ILE A 491 8.30 8.62 -0.87
CA ILE A 491 9.61 8.32 -0.26
C ILE A 491 9.49 7.40 0.96
N TYR A 492 8.27 7.03 1.38
CA TYR A 492 8.06 6.11 2.47
C TYR A 492 8.89 4.82 2.25
N PRO A 493 9.73 4.41 3.20
CA PRO A 493 10.77 3.41 2.97
C PRO A 493 10.22 1.98 2.99
N VAL A 494 9.72 1.51 1.84
CA VAL A 494 9.16 0.14 1.66
C VAL A 494 10.21 -0.95 1.93
N TRP A 495 11.44 -0.79 1.44
CA TRP A 495 12.51 -1.77 1.69
C TRP A 495 12.89 -1.88 3.18
N PRO A 496 13.11 -0.77 3.92
CA PRO A 496 13.30 -0.82 5.36
C PRO A 496 12.12 -1.44 6.11
N LEU A 497 10.87 -1.20 5.68
CA LEU A 497 9.70 -1.88 6.24
C LEU A 497 9.76 -3.40 6.02
N PHE A 498 10.16 -3.85 4.84
CA PHE A 498 10.36 -5.28 4.55
C PHE A 498 11.38 -5.90 5.51
N VAL A 499 12.57 -5.29 5.63
CA VAL A 499 13.64 -5.75 6.54
C VAL A 499 13.16 -5.78 7.99
N ALA A 500 12.43 -4.73 8.43
CA ALA A 500 11.86 -4.67 9.76
C ALA A 500 10.86 -5.80 10.00
N CYS A 501 9.93 -6.05 9.06
CA CYS A 501 8.90 -7.07 9.23
C CYS A 501 9.45 -8.50 9.31
N VAL A 502 10.47 -8.83 8.51
CA VAL A 502 11.05 -10.19 8.50
C VAL A 502 11.99 -10.44 9.69
N THR A 503 12.44 -9.40 10.37
CA THR A 503 13.29 -9.51 11.57
C THR A 503 12.54 -9.28 12.88
N ALA A 504 11.50 -8.44 12.89
CA ALA A 504 10.70 -8.15 14.08
C ALA A 504 9.84 -9.35 14.52
N ASN A 505 9.54 -9.46 15.82
CA ASN A 505 8.61 -10.46 16.40
C ASN A 505 7.16 -10.28 15.89
N SER A 506 6.26 -11.20 16.23
CA SER A 506 4.85 -11.17 15.78
C SER A 506 4.17 -9.85 16.10
N ASP A 507 4.33 -9.36 17.33
CA ASP A 507 3.58 -8.21 17.83
C ASP A 507 4.06 -6.90 17.17
N LYS A 508 5.39 -6.74 17.02
CA LYS A 508 5.98 -5.61 16.31
C LYS A 508 5.65 -5.64 14.81
N ARG A 509 5.65 -6.83 14.20
CA ARG A 509 5.22 -6.99 12.80
C ARG A 509 3.77 -6.57 12.61
N GLU A 510 2.89 -6.97 13.52
CA GLU A 510 1.48 -6.55 13.46
C GLU A 510 1.35 -5.03 13.64
N CYS A 511 2.10 -4.42 14.55
CA CYS A 511 2.14 -2.96 14.70
C CYS A 511 2.58 -2.25 13.40
N LEU A 512 3.62 -2.76 12.74
CA LEU A 512 4.07 -2.24 11.44
C LEU A 512 3.00 -2.40 10.35
N PHE A 513 2.29 -3.53 10.32
CA PHE A 513 1.19 -3.77 9.39
C PHE A 513 0.05 -2.78 9.61
N GLN A 514 -0.36 -2.58 10.86
CA GLN A 514 -1.40 -1.62 11.22
C GLN A 514 -0.98 -0.17 10.88
N ARG A 515 0.30 0.16 11.09
CA ARG A 515 0.83 1.49 10.76
C ARG A 515 0.64 1.83 9.28
N VAL A 516 0.84 0.87 8.39
CA VAL A 516 0.86 1.11 6.94
C VAL A 516 -0.48 0.82 6.25
N VAL A 517 -1.55 0.55 7.00
CA VAL A 517 -2.91 0.41 6.45
C VAL A 517 -3.29 1.60 5.53
N PRO A 518 -3.06 2.88 5.92
CA PRO A 518 -3.35 4.01 5.04
C PRO A 518 -2.61 3.95 3.68
N ILE A 519 -1.37 3.46 3.68
CA ILE A 519 -0.57 3.31 2.45
C ILE A 519 -1.13 2.15 1.61
N ARG A 520 -1.43 1.02 2.25
CA ARG A 520 -1.94 -0.19 1.60
C ARG A 520 -3.29 0.04 0.92
N GLU A 521 -4.17 0.79 1.57
CA GLU A 521 -5.54 1.04 1.12
C GLU A 521 -5.67 2.34 0.32
N GLY A 522 -4.61 3.15 0.26
CA GLY A 522 -4.55 4.40 -0.48
C GLY A 522 -4.22 4.20 -1.97
N ASP A 523 -3.26 4.99 -2.45
CA ASP A 523 -2.98 5.11 -3.88
C ASP A 523 -2.15 3.95 -4.45
N LYS A 524 -1.99 3.94 -5.78
CA LYS A 524 -1.05 3.03 -6.46
C LYS A 524 0.36 3.12 -5.89
N ASN A 525 0.83 2.00 -5.35
CA ASN A 525 2.16 1.84 -4.80
C ASN A 525 2.59 0.36 -4.76
N THR A 526 3.84 0.11 -4.39
CA THR A 526 4.49 -1.21 -4.39
C THR A 526 4.22 -2.04 -3.12
N LEU A 527 3.70 -1.41 -2.06
CA LEU A 527 3.57 -2.00 -0.73
C LEU A 527 2.63 -3.22 -0.68
N PRO A 528 1.46 -3.28 -1.34
CA PRO A 528 0.57 -4.43 -1.25
C PRO A 528 1.26 -5.75 -1.57
N SER A 529 2.03 -5.83 -2.67
CA SER A 529 2.76 -7.04 -3.06
C SER A 529 3.87 -7.40 -2.07
N VAL A 530 4.48 -6.40 -1.42
CA VAL A 530 5.49 -6.61 -0.37
C VAL A 530 4.84 -7.18 0.89
N LEU A 531 3.71 -6.63 1.33
CA LEU A 531 2.98 -7.13 2.49
C LEU A 531 2.40 -8.53 2.25
N GLU A 532 1.95 -8.82 1.03
CA GLU A 532 1.51 -10.15 0.61
C GLU A 532 2.65 -11.16 0.76
N ARG A 533 3.83 -10.85 0.22
CA ARG A 533 5.03 -11.69 0.34
C ARG A 533 5.45 -11.89 1.80
N ILE A 534 5.45 -10.85 2.62
CA ILE A 534 5.76 -10.96 4.06
C ILE A 534 4.72 -11.84 4.78
N SER A 535 3.45 -11.71 4.40
CA SER A 535 2.37 -12.51 4.99
C SER A 535 2.55 -13.98 4.68
N GLY A 536 2.91 -14.33 3.45
CA GLY A 536 3.23 -15.70 3.07
C GLY A 536 4.40 -16.30 3.86
N MET A 537 5.36 -15.49 4.29
CA MET A 537 6.50 -15.94 5.11
C MET A 537 6.20 -16.12 6.61
N ARG A 538 5.00 -15.77 7.09
CA ARG A 538 4.70 -15.71 8.53
C ARG A 538 4.91 -17.04 9.25
N ILE A 539 4.46 -18.14 8.64
CA ILE A 539 4.59 -19.50 9.21
C ILE A 539 6.06 -19.90 9.29
N TRP A 540 6.81 -19.72 8.19
CA TRP A 540 8.24 -20.01 8.17
C TRP A 540 8.99 -19.21 9.23
N LEU A 541 8.67 -17.93 9.38
CA LEU A 541 9.24 -17.03 10.37
C LEU A 541 8.90 -17.43 11.82
N ALA A 542 7.71 -18.01 12.07
CA ALA A 542 7.29 -18.47 13.39
C ALA A 542 7.98 -19.79 13.80
N ASN A 543 8.33 -20.63 12.82
CA ASN A 543 8.95 -21.94 13.03
C ASN A 543 10.48 -21.89 13.21
N GLN A 544 11.09 -20.70 13.24
CA GLN A 544 12.54 -20.57 13.45
C GLN A 544 12.92 -20.83 14.91
N ASP A 545 14.05 -21.51 15.13
CA ASP A 545 14.58 -21.79 16.47
C ASP A 545 15.05 -20.49 17.16
N ALA A 546 14.35 -20.08 18.22
CA ALA A 546 14.65 -18.89 18.99
C ALA A 546 15.99 -18.94 19.74
N THR A 547 16.52 -20.15 19.98
CA THR A 547 17.81 -20.33 20.66
C THR A 547 19.00 -20.14 19.71
N GLN A 548 18.75 -20.24 18.40
CA GLN A 548 19.78 -20.13 17.39
C GLN A 548 20.05 -18.66 17.05
N LEU A 549 21.06 -18.07 17.68
CA LEU A 549 21.44 -16.66 17.47
C LEU A 549 22.24 -16.42 16.17
N ARG A 550 22.78 -17.49 15.58
CA ARG A 550 23.52 -17.46 14.31
C ARG A 550 23.22 -18.72 13.49
N ARG A 551 22.89 -18.52 12.22
CA ARG A 551 22.61 -19.57 11.23
C ARG A 551 23.05 -19.09 9.85
N ASP A 552 24.10 -19.65 9.30
CA ASP A 552 24.55 -19.25 7.97
C ASP A 552 23.46 -19.62 6.93
N GLY A 553 23.22 -18.72 5.97
CA GLY A 553 22.25 -18.95 4.89
C GLY A 553 20.76 -18.82 5.26
N TRP A 554 20.40 -18.49 6.50
CA TRP A 554 18.98 -18.38 6.90
C TRP A 554 18.21 -17.33 6.08
N TRP A 555 18.88 -16.26 5.66
CA TRP A 555 18.29 -15.26 4.76
C TRP A 555 18.01 -15.84 3.36
N ASP A 556 18.89 -16.68 2.82
CA ASP A 556 18.65 -17.37 1.54
C ASP A 556 17.48 -18.34 1.64
N GLU A 557 17.40 -19.09 2.74
CA GLU A 557 16.31 -20.02 3.00
C GLU A 557 14.96 -19.30 3.11
N MET A 558 14.90 -18.17 3.83
CA MET A 558 13.71 -17.34 3.94
C MET A 558 13.16 -16.91 2.56
N LEU A 559 14.06 -16.67 1.60
CA LEU A 559 13.69 -16.18 0.27
C LEU A 559 13.29 -17.30 -0.71
N GLN A 560 13.49 -18.57 -0.34
CA GLN A 560 13.07 -19.70 -1.18
C GLN A 560 11.55 -19.70 -1.43
N PRO A 561 11.08 -20.23 -2.57
CA PRO A 561 9.65 -20.39 -2.84
C PRO A 561 8.93 -21.16 -1.73
N SER A 562 9.55 -22.23 -1.20
CA SER A 562 9.01 -23.07 -0.12
C SER A 562 8.81 -22.36 1.22
N SER A 563 9.38 -21.17 1.40
CA SER A 563 9.34 -20.43 2.66
C SER A 563 8.20 -19.39 2.71
N SER A 564 7.38 -19.32 1.65
CA SER A 564 6.27 -18.39 1.53
C SER A 564 5.09 -19.03 0.78
N THR A 565 3.87 -18.89 1.31
CA THR A 565 2.65 -19.35 0.61
C THR A 565 2.32 -18.52 -0.63
N THR A 566 2.83 -17.30 -0.72
CA THR A 566 2.76 -16.45 -1.91
C THR A 566 4.04 -16.61 -2.73
N GLU A 567 4.00 -17.34 -3.85
CA GLU A 567 5.16 -17.48 -4.74
C GLU A 567 5.42 -16.19 -5.54
N LEU A 568 6.69 -15.79 -5.64
CA LEU A 568 7.11 -14.79 -6.61
C LEU A 568 7.42 -15.52 -7.93
N PRO A 569 6.77 -15.17 -9.05
CA PRO A 569 7.09 -15.79 -10.34
C PRO A 569 8.58 -15.61 -10.67
N MET A 570 9.22 -16.64 -11.23
CA MET A 570 10.67 -16.62 -11.51
C MET A 570 11.12 -15.43 -12.38
N ASN A 571 10.23 -14.92 -13.23
CA ASN A 571 10.49 -13.79 -14.13
C ASN A 571 10.11 -12.42 -13.55
N ARG A 572 9.82 -12.34 -12.24
CA ARG A 572 9.39 -11.09 -11.58
C ARG A 572 10.30 -10.74 -10.42
N LEU A 573 10.54 -9.44 -10.29
CA LEU A 573 11.24 -8.86 -9.16
C LEU A 573 10.24 -8.18 -8.22
N LEU A 574 10.39 -8.42 -6.92
CA LEU A 574 9.64 -7.69 -5.91
C LEU A 574 10.18 -6.25 -5.86
N CYS A 575 9.34 -5.28 -6.26
CA CYS A 575 9.72 -3.87 -6.21
C CYS A 575 9.67 -3.39 -4.75
N LEU A 576 10.83 -3.06 -4.20
CA LEU A 576 11.01 -2.70 -2.78
C LEU A 576 11.35 -1.22 -2.57
N GLY A 577 11.53 -0.45 -3.63
CA GLY A 577 11.83 0.98 -3.55
C GLY A 577 10.64 1.87 -3.81
#